data_AF-A0AA97MXV2-F1
#
_entry.id   AF-A0AA97MXV2-F1
#
_cell.length_a   1.000
_cell.length_b   1.000
_cell.length_c   1.000
_cell.angle_alpha   90.00
_cell.angle_beta   90.00
_cell.angle_gamma   90.00
#
_symmetry.space_group_name_H-M   'P 1'
#
loop_
_entity.id
_entity.type
_entity.pdbx_description
1 polymer ?
#
loop_
_entity_poly.entity_id
_entity_poly.type
_entity_poly.pdbx_seq_one_letter_code
_entity_poly.pdbx_strand_id
1 'polypeptide(L)' 'CPQNLLVLLDLLGAAHPAIHSHFPRTHHWFLRLASIERRLRHLGLLHATPADPPFFRLSPAPGPVEDDHVPFLQRG' A
#
# COMPACT_ATOMS: atom_id res chain seq x y z
N CYS A 1 1.77 23.36 -2.84
CA CYS A 1 0.43 22.99 -3.32
C CYS A 1 0.09 21.61 -2.77
N PRO A 2 -1.09 21.39 -2.15
CA PRO A 2 -1.49 20.05 -1.76
C PRO A 2 -1.55 19.15 -3.00
N GLN A 3 -0.96 17.96 -2.92
CA GLN A 3 -1.10 16.93 -3.95
C GLN A 3 -2.38 16.15 -3.64
N ASN A 4 -3.32 16.13 -4.58
CA ASN A 4 -4.52 15.31 -4.46
C ASN A 4 -4.14 13.86 -4.78
N LEU A 5 -4.66 12.91 -3.99
CA LEU A 5 -4.38 11.49 -4.11
C LEU A 5 -5.71 10.72 -4.05
N LEU A 6 -5.95 9.86 -5.04
CA LEU A 6 -6.96 8.82 -4.94
C LEU A 6 -6.33 7.62 -4.22
N VAL A 7 -6.94 7.18 -3.13
CA VAL A 7 -6.60 5.93 -2.44
C VAL A 7 -7.76 4.97 -2.65
N LEU A 8 -7.58 3.99 -3.53
CA LEU A 8 -8.55 2.92 -3.77
C LEU A 8 -8.18 1.71 -2.88
N LEU A 9 -9.15 1.21 -2.12
CA LEU A 9 -9.00 0.03 -1.27
C LEU A 9 -9.92 -1.05 -1.84
N ASP A 10 -9.34 -2.18 -2.25
CA ASP A 10 -10.09 -3.33 -2.74
C ASP A 10 -9.42 -4.66 -2.30
N LEU A 11 -10.19 -5.75 -2.31
CA LEU A 11 -9.80 -7.12 -1.97
C LEU A 11 -9.08 -7.26 -0.62
N LEU A 12 -9.45 -6.43 0.36
CA LEU A 12 -8.94 -6.51 1.73
C LEU A 12 -9.75 -7.51 2.57
N GLY A 13 -9.07 -8.26 3.43
CA GLY A 13 -9.69 -9.18 4.41
C GLY A 13 -9.06 -10.56 4.48
N ALA A 14 -8.30 -10.97 3.45
CA ALA A 14 -7.51 -12.19 3.50
C ALA A 14 -6.34 -12.08 4.50
N ALA A 15 -5.89 -13.22 5.03
CA ALA A 15 -4.71 -13.28 5.88
C ALA A 15 -3.44 -12.92 5.08
N HIS A 16 -2.51 -12.23 5.74
CA HIS A 16 -1.16 -11.91 5.22
C HIS A 16 -1.15 -11.25 3.82
N PRO A 17 -1.90 -10.14 3.59
CA PRO A 17 -1.92 -9.49 2.29
C PRO A 17 -0.52 -8.98 1.90
N ALA A 18 -0.22 -9.01 0.61
CA ALA A 18 1.00 -8.46 0.03
C ALA A 18 0.64 -7.25 -0.84
N ILE A 19 0.75 -6.05 -0.27
CA ILE A 19 0.41 -4.78 -0.92
C ILE A 19 1.69 -4.18 -1.50
N HIS A 20 1.71 -3.90 -2.79
CA HIS A 20 2.88 -3.39 -3.51
C HIS A 20 2.68 -1.95 -4.00
N SER A 21 3.78 -1.25 -4.26
CA SER A 21 3.73 0.06 -4.91
C SER A 21 3.58 -0.09 -6.42
N HIS A 22 2.39 0.22 -6.95
CA HIS A 22 2.10 0.10 -8.39
C HIS A 22 2.57 1.32 -9.22
N PHE A 23 2.60 2.52 -8.63
CA PHE A 23 2.85 3.76 -9.39
C PHE A 23 4.06 4.53 -8.86
N PRO A 24 5.09 4.80 -9.69
CA PRO A 24 6.26 5.59 -9.28
C PRO A 24 5.90 6.98 -8.74
N ARG A 25 4.86 7.62 -9.33
CA ARG A 25 4.41 8.97 -8.95
C ARG A 25 3.95 9.05 -7.50
N THR A 26 3.29 8.01 -6.99
CA THR A 26 2.73 7.96 -5.63
C THR A 26 3.57 7.10 -4.68
N HIS A 27 4.74 6.61 -5.12
CA HIS A 27 5.60 5.74 -4.31
C HIS A 27 5.98 6.33 -2.94
N HIS A 28 6.21 7.64 -2.87
CA HIS A 28 6.53 8.30 -1.61
C HIS A 28 5.36 8.26 -0.60
N TRP A 29 4.11 8.28 -1.06
CA TRP A 29 2.93 8.07 -0.20
C TRP A 29 2.82 6.61 0.25
N PHE A 30 3.11 5.65 -0.63
CA PHE A 30 3.22 4.24 -0.26
C PHE A 30 4.26 4.00 0.84
N LEU A 31 5.44 4.61 0.74
CA LEU A 31 6.48 4.52 1.78
C LEU A 31 6.03 5.10 3.13
N ARG A 32 5.14 6.10 3.14
CA ARG A 32 4.54 6.61 4.37
C ARG A 32 3.65 5.54 5.03
N LEU A 33 2.83 4.82 4.26
CA LEU A 33 2.02 3.71 4.78
C LEU A 33 2.89 2.57 5.33
N ALA A 34 3.95 2.19 4.61
CA ALA A 34 4.91 1.20 5.09
C ALA A 34 5.62 1.63 6.40
N SER A 35 5.97 2.92 6.51
CA SER A 35 6.56 3.47 7.73
C SER A 35 5.58 3.48 8.91
N ILE A 36 4.30 3.79 8.66
CA ILE A 36 3.23 3.72 9.66
C ILE A 36 3.08 2.27 10.14
N GLU A 37 2.97 1.30 9.23
CA GLU A 37 2.90 -0.12 9.61
C GLU A 37 4.09 -0.52 10.49
N ARG A 38 5.32 -0.22 10.06
CA ARG A 38 6.54 -0.54 10.81
C ARG A 38 6.52 0.06 12.22
N ARG A 39 6.06 1.32 12.36
CA ARG A 39 5.94 1.99 13.67
C ARG A 39 4.90 1.30 14.55
N LEU A 40 3.72 0.97 14.00
CA LEU A 40 2.66 0.31 14.76
C LEU A 40 3.08 -1.10 15.22
N ARG A 41 3.78 -1.86 14.37
CA ARG A 41 4.38 -3.16 14.75
C ARG A 41 5.40 -3.01 15.86
N HIS A 42 6.32 -2.05 15.75
CA HIS A 42 7.34 -1.80 16.77
C HIS A 42 6.74 -1.44 18.13
N LEU A 43 5.63 -0.71 18.14
CA LEU A 43 4.90 -0.34 19.36
C LEU A 43 3.99 -1.47 19.88
N GLY A 44 3.88 -2.61 19.19
CA GLY A 44 2.97 -3.70 19.58
C GLY A 44 1.48 -3.36 19.45
N LEU A 45 1.13 -2.40 18.59
CA LEU A 45 -0.25 -1.91 18.41
C LEU A 45 -1.03 -2.65 17.32
N LEU A 46 -0.40 -3.56 16.60
CA LEU A 46 -1.05 -4.40 15.59
C LEU A 46 -1.19 -5.83 16.11
N HIS A 47 -2.32 -6.45 15.77
CA HIS A 47 -2.49 -7.89 15.94
C HIS A 47 -1.71 -8.63 14.85
N ALA A 48 -0.38 -8.62 14.98
CA ALA A 48 0.57 -9.28 14.11
C ALA A 48 1.75 -9.77 14.96
N THR A 49 2.24 -10.95 14.65
CA THR A 49 3.43 -11.54 15.27
C THR A 49 4.71 -11.03 14.59
N PRO A 50 5.88 -11.11 15.24
CA PRO A 50 7.16 -10.79 14.61
C PRO A 50 7.50 -11.67 13.40
N ALA A 51 6.92 -12.87 13.31
CA ALA A 51 7.09 -13.79 12.18
C ALA A 51 6.18 -13.44 10.99
N ASP A 52 5.09 -12.71 11.23
CA ASP A 52 4.18 -12.31 10.15
C ASP A 52 4.88 -11.32 9.22
N PRO A 53 4.80 -11.54 7.91
CA PRO A 53 5.38 -10.59 6.97
C PRO A 53 4.67 -9.23 7.03
N PRO A 54 5.34 -8.14 6.63
CA PRO A 54 4.71 -6.83 6.50
C PRO A 54 3.62 -6.85 5.41
N PHE A 55 2.55 -6.08 5.61
CA PHE A 55 1.49 -5.89 4.63
C PHE A 55 2.03 -5.13 3.41
N PHE A 56 2.78 -4.05 3.64
CA PHE A 56 3.37 -3.25 2.57
C PHE A 56 4.74 -3.80 2.16
N ARG A 57 4.84 -4.34 0.94
CA ARG A 57 6.05 -4.94 0.38
C ARG A 57 6.86 -3.92 -0.41
N LEU A 58 8.17 -3.85 -0.12
CA LEU A 58 9.09 -2.97 -0.84
C LEU A 58 9.58 -3.56 -2.16
N SER A 59 9.23 -4.82 -2.47
CA SER A 59 9.49 -5.41 -3.77
C SER A 59 8.57 -4.83 -4.85
N PRO A 60 9.01 -4.82 -6.12
CA PRO A 60 8.19 -4.35 -7.24
C PRO A 60 6.83 -5.06 -7.28
N ALA A 61 5.81 -4.34 -7.76
CA ALA A 61 4.52 -4.97 -8.05
C ALA A 61 4.69 -6.07 -9.11
N PRO A 62 4.01 -7.22 -8.97
CA PRO A 62 4.14 -8.34 -9.88
C PRO A 62 3.61 -8.06 -11.29
N GLY A 63 2.75 -7.04 -11.45
CA GLY A 63 2.20 -6.64 -12.73
C GLY A 63 1.24 -5.45 -12.61
N PRO A 64 0.72 -4.96 -13.75
CA PRO A 64 -0.36 -3.99 -13.76
C PRO A 64 -1.66 -4.59 -13.22
N VAL A 65 -2.55 -3.73 -12.75
CA VAL A 65 -3.90 -4.08 -12.28
C VAL A 65 -4.86 -3.11 -12.95
N GLU A 66 -5.93 -3.63 -13.54
CA GLU A 66 -7.03 -2.82 -14.07
C GLU A 66 -8.18 -2.85 -13.07
N ASP A 67 -8.65 -1.67 -12.68
CA ASP A 67 -9.66 -1.48 -11.64
C ASP A 67 -10.22 -0.04 -11.74
N ASP A 68 -11.09 0.37 -10.82
CA ASP A 68 -11.79 1.66 -10.81
C ASP A 68 -10.86 2.89 -10.80
N HIS A 69 -9.56 2.71 -10.55
CA HIS A 69 -8.57 3.79 -10.65
C HIS A 69 -8.22 4.15 -12.11
N VAL A 70 -8.51 3.28 -13.10
CA VAL A 70 -8.11 3.47 -14.51
C VAL A 70 -8.59 4.81 -15.09
N PRO A 71 -9.88 5.21 -14.95
CA PRO A 71 -10.35 6.47 -15.52
C PRO A 71 -9.75 7.72 -14.85
N PHE A 72 -9.28 7.61 -13.61
CA PHE A 72 -8.58 8.70 -12.91
C PHE A 72 -7.11 8.77 -13.34
N LEU A 73 -6.45 7.62 -13.45
CA LEU A 73 -5.07 7.55 -13.93
C LEU A 73 -4.92 8.12 -15.35
N GLN A 74 -5.90 7.87 -16.22
CA GLN A 74 -5.93 8.38 -17.59
C GLN A 74 -6.14 9.89 -17.69
N ARG A 75 -6.83 10.50 -16.70
CA ARG A 75 -7.23 11.92 -16.74
C ARG A 75 -6.37 12.85 -15.88
N GLY A 76 -5.57 12.28 -14.97
CA GLY A 76 -4.72 13.05 -14.05
C GLY A 76 -5.54 13.81 -13.00
#